data_AF-A0A951ILT4-F1
#
_entry.id   AF-A0A951ILT4-F1
#
_cell.length_a   1.000
_cell.length_b   1.000
_cell.length_c   1.000
_cell.angle_alpha   90.00
_cell.angle_beta   90.00
_cell.angle_gamma   90.00
#
_symmetry.space_group_name_H-M   'P 1'
#
loop_
_entity.id
_entity.type
_entity.pdbx_description
1 polymer ?
#
loop_
_entity_poly.entity_id
_entity_poly.type
_entity_poly.pdbx_seq_one_letter_code
_entity_poly.pdbx_strand_id
1 'polypeptide(L)'
;MNAGLSGPAQTLSVLFAMLEETPSRNTHHRWQLLEAAHVVGQGQFVPHLQTHALMLREAVRQRDGGEVAGQLFRLALVPLGHLTGRLPLGNIGRATVSAFQPMEVALATAELIAQASRRADMERRSDTRP
;
A
#
# COMPACT_ATOMS: atom_id res chain seq x y z
N MET A 1 -1.01 31.05 3.10
CA MET A 1 -1.16 29.73 3.76
C MET A 1 -1.43 28.70 2.67
N ASN A 2 -0.42 27.93 2.25
CA ASN A 2 -0.63 26.88 1.24
C ASN A 2 -1.27 25.69 1.95
N ALA A 3 -2.59 25.55 1.85
CA ALA A 3 -3.27 24.31 2.20
C ALA A 3 -2.96 23.26 1.13
N GLY A 4 -1.70 22.82 1.07
CA GLY A 4 -1.27 21.74 0.18
C GLY A 4 -1.98 20.45 0.60
N LEU A 5 -2.49 19.71 -0.39
CA LEU A 5 -3.05 18.38 -0.21
C LEU A 5 -2.05 17.47 0.52
N SER A 6 -2.54 16.56 1.37
CA SER A 6 -1.68 15.59 2.06
C SER A 6 -0.88 14.75 1.08
N GLY A 7 0.41 14.61 1.37
CA GLY A 7 1.34 13.86 0.54
C GLY A 7 1.20 12.34 0.67
N PRO A 8 1.97 11.58 -0.13
CA PRO A 8 1.93 10.12 -0.14
C PRO A 8 2.26 9.52 1.23
N ALA A 9 3.20 10.12 1.98
CA ALA A 9 3.56 9.64 3.32
C ALA A 9 2.39 9.71 4.32
N GLN A 10 1.61 10.81 4.33
CA GLN A 10 0.45 10.90 5.23
C GLN A 10 -0.67 9.96 4.80
N THR A 11 -0.90 9.82 3.49
CA THR A 11 -1.87 8.88 2.93
C THR A 11 -1.52 7.44 3.32
N LEU A 12 -0.24 7.05 3.27
CA LEU A 12 0.25 5.75 3.72
C LEU A 12 0.03 5.51 5.22
N SER A 13 0.34 6.50 6.06
CA SER A 13 0.10 6.38 7.51
C SER A 13 -1.37 6.08 7.81
N VAL A 14 -2.28 6.77 7.12
CA VAL A 14 -3.72 6.52 7.25
C VAL A 14 -4.12 5.14 6.73
N LEU A 15 -3.59 4.69 5.58
CA LEU A 15 -3.86 3.35 5.06
C LEU A 15 -3.39 2.25 6.02
N PHE A 16 -2.22 2.42 6.64
CA PHE A 16 -1.74 1.49 7.67
C PHE A 16 -2.59 1.53 8.94
N ALA A 17 -3.02 2.70 9.40
CA ALA A 17 -3.95 2.81 10.52
C ALA A 17 -5.30 2.12 10.23
N MET A 18 -5.88 2.35 9.04
CA MET A 18 -7.09 1.66 8.60
C MET A 18 -6.91 0.13 8.53
N LEU A 19 -5.73 -0.34 8.12
CA LEU A 19 -5.40 -1.78 8.12
C LEU A 19 -5.35 -2.34 9.55
N GLU A 20 -4.81 -1.60 10.51
CA GLU A 20 -4.74 -2.01 11.91
C GLU A 20 -6.14 -2.00 12.57
N GLU A 21 -6.96 -1.00 12.26
CA GLU A 21 -8.36 -0.89 12.69
C GLU A 21 -9.23 -2.03 12.10
N THR A 22 -8.89 -2.54 10.93
CA THR A 22 -9.69 -3.56 10.23
C THR A 22 -9.49 -4.96 10.83
N PRO A 23 -10.53 -5.60 11.37
CA PRO A 23 -10.42 -6.92 11.99
C PRO A 23 -9.88 -7.99 11.02
N SER A 24 -9.07 -8.92 11.52
CA SER A 24 -8.47 -10.01 10.73
C SER A 24 -9.49 -10.87 9.97
N ARG A 25 -10.74 -10.98 10.48
CA ARG A 25 -11.84 -11.67 9.77
C ARG A 25 -12.24 -10.98 8.46
N ASN A 26 -12.09 -9.65 8.35
CA ASN A 26 -12.42 -8.90 7.13
C ASN A 26 -11.23 -8.91 6.16
N THR A 27 -10.92 -10.11 5.68
CA THR A 27 -9.75 -10.38 4.87
C THR A 27 -9.76 -9.62 3.54
N HIS A 28 -10.92 -9.51 2.89
CA HIS A 28 -11.07 -8.80 1.63
C HIS A 28 -10.68 -7.32 1.76
N HIS A 29 -11.22 -6.62 2.77
CA HIS A 29 -10.92 -5.20 2.95
C HIS A 29 -9.46 -4.95 3.32
N ARG A 30 -8.86 -5.84 4.12
CA ARG A 30 -7.43 -5.77 4.47
C ARG A 30 -6.54 -5.86 3.22
N TRP A 31 -6.87 -6.75 2.27
CA TRP A 31 -6.16 -6.80 0.99
C TRP A 31 -6.33 -5.54 0.16
N GLN A 32 -7.54 -4.97 0.08
CA GLN A 32 -7.76 -3.70 -0.63
C GLN A 32 -6.90 -2.57 -0.05
N LEU A 33 -6.78 -2.49 1.29
CA LEU A 33 -5.93 -1.52 1.97
C LEU A 33 -4.44 -1.74 1.67
N LEU A 34 -3.99 -3.00 1.65
CA LEU A 34 -2.61 -3.35 1.30
C LEU A 34 -2.28 -3.03 -0.17
N GLU A 35 -3.19 -3.31 -1.09
CA GLU A 35 -3.06 -3.00 -2.52
C GLU A 35 -2.98 -1.49 -2.75
N ALA A 36 -3.84 -0.70 -2.07
CA ALA A 36 -3.76 0.76 -2.07
C ALA A 36 -2.43 1.26 -1.48
N ALA A 37 -2.01 0.73 -0.33
CA ALA A 37 -0.75 1.12 0.30
C ALA A 37 0.45 0.78 -0.59
N HIS A 38 0.40 -0.34 -1.32
CA HIS A 38 1.46 -0.73 -2.23
C HIS A 38 1.56 0.27 -3.39
N VAL A 39 0.43 0.63 -4.02
CA VAL A 39 0.39 1.61 -5.10
C VAL A 39 0.92 2.98 -4.64
N VAL A 40 0.49 3.47 -3.47
CA VAL A 40 0.95 4.78 -2.94
C VAL A 40 2.44 4.74 -2.56
N GLY A 41 2.88 3.65 -1.93
CA GLY A 41 4.24 3.49 -1.44
C GLY A 41 5.25 3.00 -2.48
N GLN A 42 4.80 2.67 -3.69
CA GLN A 42 5.61 1.97 -4.68
C GLN A 42 6.92 2.71 -5.01
N GLY A 43 6.85 4.03 -5.14
CA GLY A 43 8.00 4.90 -5.44
C GLY A 43 8.90 5.20 -4.23
N GLN A 44 8.58 4.70 -3.04
CA GLN A 44 9.33 4.98 -1.81
C GLN A 44 9.88 3.67 -1.24
N PHE A 45 11.21 3.51 -1.23
CA PHE A 45 11.86 2.24 -0.88
C PHE A 45 11.37 1.62 0.45
N VAL A 46 11.36 2.40 1.53
CA VAL A 46 10.96 1.91 2.86
C VAL A 46 9.46 1.54 2.89
N PRO A 47 8.51 2.42 2.51
CA PRO A 47 7.10 2.04 2.40
C PRO A 47 6.81 0.84 1.49
N HIS A 48 7.55 0.70 0.39
CA HIS A 48 7.40 -0.41 -0.54
C HIS A 48 7.78 -1.74 0.14
N LEU A 49 8.95 -1.80 0.80
CA LEU A 49 9.34 -2.97 1.59
C LEU A 49 8.39 -3.26 2.74
N GLN A 50 7.98 -2.23 3.48
CA GLN A 50 7.05 -2.37 4.60
C GLN A 50 5.72 -2.97 4.13
N THR A 51 5.20 -2.51 2.99
CA THR A 51 3.94 -3.02 2.46
C THR A 51 4.06 -4.49 2.06
N HIS A 52 5.15 -4.93 1.42
CA HIS A 52 5.36 -6.35 1.15
C HIS A 52 5.50 -7.20 2.41
N ALA A 53 6.15 -6.68 3.46
CA ALA A 53 6.20 -7.37 4.75
C ALA A 53 4.80 -7.53 5.38
N LEU A 54 3.95 -6.51 5.27
CA LEU A 54 2.56 -6.58 5.73
C LEU A 54 1.71 -7.54 4.88
N MET A 55 1.89 -7.54 3.55
CA MET A 55 1.24 -8.51 2.64
C MET A 55 1.68 -9.94 2.94
N LEU A 56 2.97 -10.17 3.21
CA LEU A 56 3.49 -11.47 3.62
C LEU A 56 2.85 -11.94 4.93
N ARG A 57 2.77 -11.06 5.94
CA ARG A 57 2.10 -11.36 7.21
C ARG A 57 0.63 -11.72 6.99
N GLU A 58 -0.05 -10.99 6.11
CA GLU A 58 -1.45 -11.21 5.77
C GLU A 58 -1.67 -12.54 5.04
N ALA A 59 -0.76 -12.92 4.13
CA ALA A 59 -0.75 -14.21 3.44
C ALA A 59 -0.52 -15.39 4.40
N VAL A 60 0.46 -15.26 5.32
CA VAL A 60 0.72 -16.27 6.37
C VAL A 60 -0.52 -16.47 7.25
N ARG A 61 -1.18 -15.39 7.65
CA ARG A 61 -2.43 -15.42 8.44
C ARG A 61 -3.54 -16.21 7.74
N GLN A 62 -3.62 -16.10 6.42
CA GLN A 62 -4.60 -16.82 5.59
C GLN A 62 -4.17 -18.22 5.17
N ARG A 63 -2.91 -18.61 5.46
CA ARG A 63 -2.29 -19.84 4.96
C ARG A 63 -2.29 -19.92 3.43
N ASP A 64 -2.19 -18.77 2.77
CA ASP A 64 -2.06 -18.68 1.31
C ASP A 64 -0.59 -18.87 0.91
N GLY A 65 -0.21 -20.12 0.63
CA GLY A 65 1.17 -20.47 0.26
C GLY A 65 1.64 -19.83 -1.04
N GLY A 66 0.73 -19.60 -2.00
CA GLY A 66 1.06 -18.97 -3.28
C GLY A 66 1.42 -17.49 -3.09
N GLU A 67 0.62 -16.79 -2.28
CA GLU A 67 0.89 -15.40 -1.92
C GLU A 67 2.13 -15.27 -1.03
N VAL A 68 2.36 -16.19 -0.07
CA VAL A 68 3.59 -16.23 0.73
C VAL A 68 4.84 -16.30 -0.17
N ALA A 69 4.87 -17.24 -1.12
CA ALA A 69 6.00 -17.36 -2.05
C ALA A 69 6.16 -16.11 -2.93
N GLY A 70 5.04 -15.56 -3.42
CA GLY A 70 5.04 -14.35 -4.24
C GLY A 70 5.53 -13.10 -3.51
N GLN A 71 5.23 -12.96 -2.22
CA GLN A 71 5.70 -11.83 -1.40
C GLN A 71 7.19 -11.99 -1.02
N LEU A 72 7.66 -13.20 -0.72
CA LEU A 72 9.09 -13.45 -0.50
C LEU A 72 9.92 -13.10 -1.75
N PHE A 73 9.43 -13.49 -2.92
CA PHE A 73 10.07 -13.13 -4.19
C PHE A 73 10.10 -11.60 -4.40
N ARG A 74 8.99 -10.90 -4.15
CA ARG A 74 8.91 -9.44 -4.30
C ARG A 74 9.79 -8.69 -3.30
N LEU A 75 9.90 -9.15 -2.05
CA LEU A 75 10.84 -8.60 -1.08
C LEU A 75 12.29 -8.66 -1.58
N ALA A 76 12.68 -9.75 -2.27
CA ALA A 76 13.99 -9.85 -2.90
C ALA A 76 14.16 -8.92 -4.11
N LEU A 77 13.08 -8.67 -4.87
CA LEU A 77 13.11 -7.79 -6.04
C LEU A 77 13.11 -6.29 -5.72
N VAL A 78 12.51 -5.85 -4.60
CA VAL A 78 12.36 -4.42 -4.30
C VAL A 78 13.70 -3.67 -4.31
N PRO A 79 14.79 -4.17 -3.67
CA PRO A 79 16.11 -3.51 -3.77
C PRO A 79 16.60 -3.35 -5.20
N LEU A 80 16.41 -4.37 -6.05
CA LEU A 80 16.83 -4.34 -7.46
C LEU A 80 15.99 -3.35 -8.28
N GLY A 81 14.67 -3.33 -8.07
CA GLY A 81 13.76 -2.42 -8.76
C GLY A 81 14.04 -0.95 -8.45
N HIS A 82 14.28 -0.62 -7.18
CA HIS A 82 14.63 0.74 -6.76
C HIS A 82 16.03 1.16 -7.23
N LEU A 83 17.02 0.27 -7.18
CA LEU A 83 18.38 0.59 -7.65
C LEU A 83 18.42 0.85 -9.16
N THR A 84 17.61 0.14 -9.94
CA THR A 84 17.54 0.29 -11.40
C THR A 84 16.54 1.36 -11.86
N GLY A 85 15.73 1.92 -10.95
CA GLY A 85 14.66 2.86 -11.26
C GLY A 85 13.50 2.26 -12.07
N ARG A 86 13.44 0.93 -12.22
CA ARG A 86 12.43 0.22 -13.02
C ARG A 86 11.40 -0.42 -12.11
N LEU A 87 10.35 0.35 -11.80
CA LEU A 87 9.22 -0.11 -10.99
C LEU A 87 7.97 -0.27 -11.87
N PRO A 88 7.16 -1.34 -11.67
CA PRO A 88 5.95 -1.60 -12.45
C PRO A 88 4.80 -0.72 -11.96
N LEU A 89 4.83 0.59 -12.21
CA LEU A 89 3.90 1.55 -11.61
C LEU A 89 2.43 1.12 -11.72
N GLY A 90 1.70 1.29 -10.61
CA GLY A 90 0.27 0.94 -10.48
C GLY A 90 0.00 -0.55 -10.26
N ASN A 91 1.03 -1.41 -10.27
CA ASN A 91 0.90 -2.79 -9.83
C ASN A 91 0.41 -2.84 -8.38
N ILE A 92 -0.51 -3.76 -8.07
CA ILE A 92 -1.15 -3.87 -6.76
C ILE A 92 -0.39 -4.78 -5.77
N GLY A 93 0.72 -5.40 -6.20
CA GLY A 93 1.63 -6.15 -5.33
C GLY A 93 1.25 -7.61 -5.08
N ARG A 94 0.07 -8.06 -5.53
CA ARG A 94 -0.45 -9.43 -5.35
C ARG A 94 0.31 -10.47 -6.17
N ALA A 95 0.43 -11.70 -5.66
CA ALA A 95 1.06 -12.81 -6.37
C ALA A 95 0.28 -13.29 -7.60
N THR A 96 -1.02 -12.97 -7.68
CA THR A 96 -1.91 -13.30 -8.81
C THR A 96 -1.65 -12.45 -10.06
N VAL A 97 -0.90 -11.36 -9.94
CA VAL A 97 -0.40 -10.55 -11.07
C VAL A 97 1.11 -10.70 -11.19
N SER A 98 1.65 -10.51 -12.39
CA SER A 98 3.10 -10.53 -12.60
C SER A 98 3.77 -9.40 -11.80
N ALA A 99 4.93 -9.69 -11.21
CA ALA A 99 5.73 -8.70 -10.46
C ALA A 99 6.36 -7.62 -11.36
N PHE A 100 6.33 -7.81 -12.68
CA PHE A 100 6.93 -6.90 -13.66
C PHE A 100 5.90 -6.16 -14.51
N GLN A 101 4.60 -6.37 -14.27
CA GLN A 101 3.53 -5.81 -15.07
C GLN A 101 3.14 -4.41 -14.55
N PRO A 102 3.36 -3.33 -15.32
CA PRO A 102 2.75 -2.03 -15.04
C PRO A 102 1.24 -2.11 -15.23
N MET A 103 0.49 -1.34 -14.45
CA MET A 103 -0.98 -1.39 -14.46
C MET A 103 -1.56 0.01 -14.29
N GLU A 104 -2.72 0.25 -14.89
CA GLU A 104 -3.56 1.37 -14.47
C GLU A 104 -4.15 1.07 -13.09
N VAL A 105 -4.23 2.09 -12.24
CA VAL A 105 -4.81 1.94 -10.90
C VAL A 105 -6.32 1.77 -11.05
N ALA A 106 -6.85 0.62 -10.62
CA ALA A 106 -8.28 0.35 -10.66
C ALA A 106 -9.07 1.36 -9.83
N LEU A 107 -10.29 1.70 -10.27
CA LEU A 107 -11.13 2.71 -9.62
C LEU A 107 -11.32 2.45 -8.11
N ALA A 108 -11.58 1.21 -7.71
CA ALA A 108 -11.74 0.86 -6.30
C ALA A 108 -10.49 1.14 -5.46
N THR A 109 -9.30 0.88 -6.00
CA THR A 109 -8.02 1.21 -5.34
C THR A 109 -7.83 2.72 -5.26
N ALA A 110 -8.12 3.44 -6.35
CA ALA A 110 -8.03 4.90 -6.39
C ALA A 110 -8.99 5.58 -5.40
N GLU A 111 -10.21 5.08 -5.27
CA GLU A 111 -11.20 5.57 -4.30
C GLU A 111 -10.73 5.40 -2.85
N LEU A 112 -10.12 4.25 -2.54
CA LEU A 112 -9.59 3.97 -1.21
C LEU A 112 -8.38 4.87 -0.89
N ILE A 113 -7.50 5.09 -1.86
CA ILE A 113 -6.41 6.07 -1.75
C ILE A 113 -6.98 7.47 -1.49
N ALA A 114 -7.98 7.90 -2.27
CA ALA A 114 -8.61 9.21 -2.12
C ALA A 114 -9.31 9.36 -0.76
N GLN A 115 -9.93 8.29 -0.24
CA GLN A 115 -10.51 8.28 1.11
C GLN A 115 -9.42 8.49 2.16
N ALA A 116 -8.31 7.76 2.07
CA ALA A 116 -7.19 7.91 3.00
C ALA A 116 -6.56 9.31 2.95
N SER A 117 -6.38 9.88 1.75
CA SER A 117 -5.87 11.25 1.60
C SER A 117 -6.81 12.29 2.22
N ARG A 118 -8.13 12.15 2.04
CA ARG A 118 -9.11 13.05 2.69
C ARG A 118 -9.08 12.95 4.22
N ARG A 119 -8.91 11.74 4.77
CA ARG A 119 -8.77 11.54 6.22
C ARG A 119 -7.47 12.16 6.74
N ALA A 120 -6.35 11.97 6.04
CA ALA A 120 -5.08 12.62 6.36
C ALA A 120 -5.20 14.16 6.38
N ASP A 121 -5.93 14.74 5.41
CA ASP A 121 -6.20 16.17 5.38
C ASP A 121 -7.04 16.66 6.57
N MET A 122 -7.98 15.83 7.05
CA MET A 122 -8.80 16.17 8.23
C MET A 122 -7.97 16.12 9.51
N GLU A 123 -7.17 15.08 9.70
CA GLU A 123 -6.28 14.91 10.87
C GLU A 123 -5.27 16.06 10.97
N ARG A 124 -4.68 16.47 9.84
CA ARG A 124 -3.81 17.65 9.78
C ARG A 124 -4.53 18.93 10.22
N ARG A 125 -5.77 19.13 9.75
CA ARG A 125 -6.55 20.34 10.09
C ARG A 125 -6.94 20.39 11.56
N SER A 126 -7.21 19.25 12.20
CA SER A 126 -7.49 19.21 13.65
C SER A 126 -6.26 19.57 14.47
N ASP A 127 -5.07 19.09 14.09
CA ASP A 127 -3.82 19.37 14.82
C ASP A 127 -3.36 20.83 14.72
N THR A 128 -3.85 21.57 13.71
CA THR A 128 -3.47 22.97 13.49
C THR A 128 -4.44 23.97 14.15
N ARG A 129 -5.50 23.50 14.85
CA ARG A 129 -6.37 24.39 15.63
C ARG A 129 -5.71 24.70 16.99
N PRO A 130 -5.60 25.98 17.37
CA PRO A 130 -5.05 26.41 18.66
C PRO A 130 -5.94 26.02 19.84
#